data_AF-A0A957DI29-F1
#
_entry.id   AF-A0A957DI29-F1
#
_cell.length_a   1.000
_cell.length_b   1.000
_cell.length_c   1.000
_cell.angle_alpha   90.00
_cell.angle_beta   90.00
_cell.angle_gamma   90.00
#
_symmetry.space_group_name_H-M   'P 1'
#
loop_
_entity.id
_entity.type
_entity.pdbx_description
1 polymer ?
#
loop_
_entity_poly.entity_id
_entity_poly.type
_entity_poly.pdbx_seq_one_letter_code
_entity_poly.pdbx_strand_id
1 'polypeptide(L)'
;NEQDTVYYEQFSDKDVVKFREAHQRLEEIYLQGKLTGESEIPLYARVYFEMRLISAILRRRHGNITSAILPFTGTCVPGAKLTVRTNGILDICERVNGTMPLGHVDTGINFESVGAIIKEYNRSVCLGCWRCPASKLCNNCFALCNTDDGFAKPKGEGSCDTIRTYSRQALRVAYSILEKEPNAFEDISYFNPELRLLEG
;
A
#
# COMPACT_ATOMS: atom_id res chain seq x y z
N ASN A 1 18.11 -3.43 2.67
CA ASN A 1 18.25 -3.47 4.13
C ASN A 1 18.61 -2.07 4.59
N GLU A 2 17.70 -1.32 5.22
CA GLU A 2 18.05 0.00 5.79
C GLU A 2 19.08 -0.11 6.92
N GLN A 3 19.30 -1.32 7.44
CA GLN A 3 20.22 -1.62 8.52
C GLN A 3 21.69 -1.78 8.09
N ASP A 4 21.98 -1.83 6.79
CA ASP A 4 23.35 -2.02 6.26
C ASP A 4 23.91 -0.75 5.58
N THR A 5 23.34 0.42 5.85
CA THR A 5 23.74 1.68 5.21
C THR A 5 23.85 2.80 6.24
N VAL A 6 24.95 3.56 6.17
CA VAL A 6 25.15 4.82 6.91
C VAL A 6 24.53 6.02 6.19
N TYR A 7 23.71 5.82 5.16
CA TYR A 7 23.15 6.89 4.33
C TYR A 7 22.43 7.95 5.18
N TYR A 8 21.67 7.57 6.20
CA TYR A 8 20.93 8.54 7.00
C TYR A 8 21.77 9.28 8.04
N GLU A 9 22.99 8.81 8.35
CA GLU A 9 23.89 9.46 9.30
C GLU A 9 24.40 10.82 8.80
N GLN A 10 24.28 11.08 7.49
CA GLN A 10 24.68 12.36 6.88
C GLN A 10 23.72 13.52 7.21
N PHE A 11 22.50 13.24 7.68
CA PHE A 11 21.50 14.27 7.94
C PHE A 11 21.57 14.76 9.39
N SER A 12 21.75 16.07 9.57
CA SER A 12 21.74 16.68 10.89
C SER A 12 20.31 16.89 11.42
N ASP A 13 20.17 17.11 12.74
CA ASP A 13 18.90 17.51 13.34
C ASP A 13 18.29 18.76 12.67
N LYS A 14 19.15 19.69 12.22
CA LYS A 14 18.72 20.88 11.47
C LYS A 14 18.10 20.52 10.12
N ASP A 15 18.65 19.52 9.43
CA ASP A 15 18.10 19.05 8.16
C ASP A 15 16.74 18.38 8.37
N VAL A 16 16.60 17.60 9.43
CA VAL A 16 15.32 16.96 9.80
C VAL A 16 14.27 18.01 10.11
N VAL A 17 14.60 19.04 10.90
CA VAL A 17 13.68 20.16 11.20
C VAL A 17 13.30 20.90 9.93
N LYS A 18 14.28 21.27 9.09
CA LYS A 18 14.04 21.95 7.81
C LYS A 18 13.12 21.14 6.90
N PHE A 19 13.32 19.82 6.82
CA PHE A 19 12.46 18.92 6.07
C PHE A 19 11.03 18.92 6.61
N ARG A 20 10.84 18.80 7.93
CA ARG A 20 9.51 18.81 8.56
C ARG A 20 8.77 20.12 8.29
N GLU A 21 9.43 21.26 8.41
CA GLU A 21 8.85 22.56 8.11
C GLU A 21 8.45 22.68 6.63
N ALA A 22 9.31 22.23 5.71
CA ALA A 22 9.02 22.23 4.29
C ALA A 22 7.82 21.31 3.96
N HIS A 23 7.76 20.13 4.57
CA HIS A 23 6.65 19.20 4.43
C HIS A 23 5.34 19.81 4.97
N GLN A 24 5.37 20.46 6.13
CA GLN A 24 4.20 21.11 6.71
C GLN A 24 3.68 22.23 5.81
N ARG A 25 4.55 23.13 5.33
CA ARG A 25 4.15 24.18 4.38
C ARG A 25 3.51 23.59 3.13
N LEU A 26 4.03 22.47 2.63
CA LEU A 26 3.47 21.81 1.47
C LEU A 26 2.08 21.21 1.75
N GLU A 27 1.90 20.63 2.92
CA GLU A 27 0.61 20.10 3.39
C GLU A 27 -0.43 21.21 3.52
N GLU A 28 -0.04 22.37 4.05
CA GLU A 28 -0.90 23.55 4.14
C GLU A 28 -1.34 24.03 2.75
N ILE A 29 -0.42 24.14 1.78
CA ILE A 29 -0.75 24.50 0.39
C ILE A 29 -1.76 23.50 -0.22
N TYR A 30 -1.49 22.20 -0.05
CA TYR A 30 -2.37 21.15 -0.55
C TYR A 30 -3.78 21.22 0.06
N LEU A 31 -3.86 21.35 1.40
CA LEU A 31 -5.13 21.41 2.11
C LEU A 31 -5.91 22.68 1.76
N GLN A 32 -5.26 23.84 1.69
CA GLN A 32 -5.92 25.08 1.29
C GLN A 32 -6.51 24.95 -0.12
N GLY A 33 -5.72 24.48 -1.10
CA GLY A 33 -6.21 24.31 -2.46
C GLY A 33 -7.38 23.32 -2.57
N LYS A 34 -7.35 22.21 -1.82
CA LYS A 34 -8.47 21.24 -1.81
C LYS A 34 -9.72 21.74 -1.10
N LEU A 35 -9.60 22.66 -0.14
CA LEU A 35 -10.72 23.14 0.67
C LEU A 35 -11.38 24.40 0.13
N THR A 36 -10.63 25.27 -0.54
CA THR A 36 -11.18 26.54 -1.07
C THR A 36 -11.38 26.51 -2.57
N GLY A 37 -10.62 25.68 -3.31
CA GLY A 37 -10.59 25.70 -4.78
C GLY A 37 -9.96 26.97 -5.38
N GLU A 38 -9.50 27.90 -4.54
CA GLU A 38 -9.02 29.22 -4.96
C GLU A 38 -7.51 29.27 -5.25
N SER A 39 -6.78 28.20 -4.94
CA SER A 39 -5.32 28.15 -5.08
C SER A 39 -4.88 26.95 -5.91
N GLU A 40 -3.99 27.21 -6.87
CA GLU A 40 -3.40 26.16 -7.69
C GLU A 40 -2.54 25.24 -6.82
N ILE A 41 -2.83 23.94 -6.86
CA ILE A 41 -2.07 22.93 -6.14
C ILE A 41 -0.94 22.45 -7.05
N PRO A 42 0.34 22.59 -6.66
CA PRO A 42 1.43 22.04 -7.44
C PRO A 42 1.26 20.55 -7.67
N LEU A 43 1.50 20.08 -8.90
CA LEU A 43 1.31 18.68 -9.29
C LEU A 43 2.02 17.70 -8.34
N TYR A 44 3.25 18.01 -7.95
CA TYR A 44 4.01 17.14 -7.04
C TYR A 44 3.38 17.05 -5.65
N ALA A 45 2.84 18.17 -5.12
CA ALA A 45 2.14 18.19 -3.84
C ALA A 45 0.88 17.32 -3.90
N ARG A 46 0.13 17.48 -4.99
CA ARG A 46 -1.06 16.67 -5.28
C ARG A 46 -0.72 15.18 -5.26
N VAL A 47 0.24 14.73 -6.08
CA VAL A 47 0.66 13.33 -6.13
C VAL A 47 1.16 12.83 -4.77
N TYR A 48 1.99 13.61 -4.08
CA TYR A 48 2.61 13.22 -2.81
C TYR A 48 1.59 12.96 -1.69
N PHE A 49 0.57 13.81 -1.56
CA PHE A 49 -0.45 13.67 -0.52
C PHE A 49 -1.58 12.75 -0.94
N GLU A 50 -2.06 12.84 -2.18
CA GLU A 50 -3.17 12.00 -2.64
C GLU A 50 -2.80 10.52 -2.67
N MET A 51 -1.56 10.16 -2.98
CA MET A 51 -1.09 8.78 -2.90
C MET A 51 -1.23 8.17 -1.50
N ARG A 52 -1.23 8.99 -0.44
CA ARG A 52 -1.47 8.53 0.94
C ARG A 52 -2.95 8.39 1.26
N LEU A 53 -3.81 9.12 0.55
CA LEU A 53 -5.26 9.10 0.72
C LEU A 53 -5.95 8.11 -0.24
N ILE A 54 -5.23 7.62 -1.25
CA ILE A 54 -5.79 6.87 -2.37
C ILE A 54 -6.58 5.64 -1.94
N SER A 55 -6.16 4.95 -0.87
CA SER A 55 -6.88 3.80 -0.32
C SER A 55 -8.22 4.19 0.32
N ALA A 56 -8.30 5.38 0.94
CA ALA A 56 -9.55 5.92 1.46
C ALA A 56 -10.47 6.42 0.34
N ILE A 57 -9.90 6.99 -0.73
CA ILE A 57 -10.64 7.61 -1.84
C ILE A 57 -11.16 6.57 -2.85
N LEU A 58 -10.28 5.72 -3.40
CA LEU A 58 -10.61 4.78 -4.47
C LEU A 58 -11.41 3.57 -4.02
N ARG A 59 -11.47 3.31 -2.71
CA ARG A 59 -12.29 2.21 -2.16
C ARG A 59 -13.79 2.40 -2.41
N ARG A 60 -14.25 3.65 -2.55
CA ARG A 60 -15.62 3.95 -3.04
C ARG A 60 -15.88 3.38 -4.42
N ARG A 61 -14.86 3.27 -5.27
CA ARG A 61 -14.98 2.84 -6.68
C ARG A 61 -14.94 1.31 -6.87
N HIS A 62 -14.36 0.55 -5.94
CA HIS A 62 -14.18 -0.91 -6.08
C HIS A 62 -15.17 -1.76 -5.24
N GLY A 63 -16.23 -1.17 -4.70
CA GLY A 63 -17.30 -1.91 -4.02
C GLY A 63 -16.85 -2.73 -2.79
N ASN A 64 -15.69 -2.41 -2.19
CA ASN A 64 -15.11 -3.14 -1.05
C ASN A 64 -14.84 -4.64 -1.30
N ILE A 65 -14.70 -5.07 -2.55
CA ILE A 65 -14.51 -6.49 -2.88
C ILE A 65 -13.08 -6.90 -2.54
N THR A 66 -12.94 -7.96 -1.75
CA THR A 66 -11.66 -8.59 -1.43
C THR A 66 -11.66 -10.02 -1.93
N SER A 67 -10.49 -10.54 -2.32
CA SER A 67 -10.35 -11.95 -2.71
C SER A 67 -10.81 -12.89 -1.60
N ALA A 68 -11.58 -13.93 -1.94
CA ALA A 68 -12.08 -14.90 -0.96
C ALA A 68 -10.93 -15.68 -0.25
N ILE A 69 -9.83 -15.92 -0.97
CA ILE A 69 -8.65 -16.64 -0.48
C ILE A 69 -7.66 -15.74 0.29
N LEU A 70 -7.74 -14.42 0.09
CA LEU A 70 -6.91 -13.40 0.74
C LEU A 70 -7.81 -12.22 1.19
N PRO A 71 -8.65 -12.40 2.21
CA PRO A 71 -9.79 -11.50 2.45
C PRO A 71 -9.47 -10.26 3.30
N PHE A 72 -8.28 -10.18 3.90
CA PHE A 72 -7.98 -9.22 4.97
C PHE A 72 -6.83 -8.25 4.70
N THR A 73 -6.02 -8.47 3.67
CA THR A 73 -4.84 -7.64 3.39
C THR A 73 -4.82 -7.26 1.92
N GLY A 74 -4.08 -6.20 1.58
CA GLY A 74 -3.90 -5.70 0.22
C GLY A 74 -2.88 -6.49 -0.60
N THR A 75 -2.61 -7.74 -0.23
CA THR A 75 -1.67 -8.59 -0.95
C THR A 75 -2.30 -9.08 -2.26
N CYS A 76 -1.48 -9.19 -3.30
CA CYS A 76 -1.90 -9.80 -4.56
C CYS A 76 -2.06 -11.32 -4.42
N VAL A 77 -2.71 -11.97 -5.38
CA VAL A 77 -2.67 -13.43 -5.50
C VAL A 77 -1.27 -13.81 -6.00
N PRO A 78 -0.54 -14.73 -5.34
CA PRO A 78 0.75 -15.20 -5.85
C PRO A 78 0.62 -15.71 -7.29
N GLY A 79 1.47 -15.19 -8.20
CA GLY A 79 1.38 -15.43 -9.64
C GLY A 79 0.78 -14.28 -10.46
N ALA A 80 0.13 -13.29 -9.82
CA ALA A 80 -0.32 -12.07 -10.51
C ALA A 80 0.85 -11.16 -10.93
N LYS A 81 1.94 -11.22 -10.17
CA LYS A 81 3.28 -10.73 -10.54
C LYS A 81 4.23 -11.90 -10.40
N LEU A 82 5.33 -11.88 -11.14
CA LEU A 82 6.36 -12.92 -11.09
C LEU A 82 7.74 -12.28 -11.20
N THR A 83 8.69 -12.87 -10.48
CA THR A 83 10.12 -12.65 -10.70
C THR A 83 10.75 -13.96 -11.13
N VAL A 84 11.63 -13.91 -12.12
CA VAL A 84 12.32 -15.09 -12.65
C VAL A 84 13.78 -15.03 -12.23
N ARG A 85 14.27 -16.08 -11.59
CA ARG A 85 15.69 -16.23 -11.25
C ARG A 85 16.51 -16.62 -12.48
N THR A 86 17.82 -16.44 -12.40
CA THR A 86 18.77 -16.84 -13.46
C THR A 86 18.73 -18.34 -13.77
N ASN A 87 18.28 -19.17 -12.83
CA ASN A 87 18.10 -20.60 -13.01
C ASN A 87 16.67 -21.01 -13.39
N GLY A 88 15.80 -20.08 -13.78
CA GLY A 88 14.44 -20.37 -14.25
C GLY A 88 13.39 -20.55 -13.15
N ILE A 89 13.73 -20.42 -11.86
CA ILE A 89 12.74 -20.47 -10.76
C ILE A 89 11.85 -19.22 -10.80
N LEU A 90 10.54 -19.42 -10.59
CA LEU A 90 9.54 -18.36 -10.48
C LEU A 90 9.27 -18.02 -9.01
N ASP A 91 9.31 -16.75 -8.64
CA ASP A 91 8.99 -16.22 -7.31
C ASP A 91 7.79 -15.26 -7.34
N ILE A 92 7.20 -15.00 -6.17
CA ILE A 92 6.01 -14.15 -5.99
C ILE A 92 6.20 -12.75 -6.58
N CYS A 93 7.32 -12.09 -6.29
CA CYS A 93 7.75 -10.84 -6.90
C CYS A 93 9.18 -10.51 -6.46
N GLU A 94 9.73 -9.39 -6.93
CA GLU A 94 11.10 -8.94 -6.66
C GLU A 94 11.34 -8.52 -5.20
N ARG A 95 10.25 -8.37 -4.44
CA ARG A 95 10.29 -7.86 -3.05
C ARG A 95 10.16 -8.96 -2.00
N VAL A 96 9.79 -10.18 -2.39
CA VAL A 96 9.71 -11.33 -1.47
C VAL A 96 11.02 -12.10 -1.59
N ASN A 97 11.56 -12.59 -0.47
CA ASN A 97 12.76 -13.42 -0.52
C ASN A 97 12.48 -14.72 -1.31
N GLY A 98 13.54 -15.33 -1.81
CA GLY A 98 13.44 -16.54 -2.62
C GLY A 98 13.19 -17.83 -1.83
N THR A 99 12.53 -17.80 -0.68
CA THR A 99 12.29 -19.02 0.13
C THR A 99 11.00 -19.74 -0.27
N MET A 100 10.12 -19.08 -1.02
CA MET A 100 8.79 -19.59 -1.40
C MET A 100 8.61 -19.59 -2.94
N PRO A 101 9.28 -20.51 -3.66
CA PRO A 101 9.16 -20.59 -5.11
C PRO A 101 7.74 -21.00 -5.53
N LEU A 102 7.26 -20.37 -6.60
CA LEU A 102 5.97 -20.65 -7.22
C LEU A 102 6.04 -21.71 -8.30
N GLY A 103 7.22 -21.99 -8.87
CA GLY A 103 7.38 -22.93 -9.97
C GLY A 103 8.66 -22.71 -10.76
N HIS A 104 8.66 -23.14 -12.02
CA HIS A 104 9.79 -23.03 -12.94
C HIS A 104 9.31 -22.55 -14.32
N VAL A 105 10.14 -21.84 -15.08
CA VAL A 105 9.79 -21.36 -16.42
C VAL A 105 9.39 -22.48 -17.38
N ASP A 106 10.00 -23.65 -17.25
CA ASP A 106 9.74 -24.81 -18.12
C ASP A 106 8.45 -25.56 -17.75
N THR A 107 8.04 -25.54 -16.47
CA THR A 107 6.87 -26.30 -15.97
C THR A 107 5.69 -25.40 -15.61
N GLY A 108 5.88 -24.09 -15.62
CA GLY A 108 4.90 -23.09 -15.22
C GLY A 108 4.75 -22.94 -13.70
N ILE A 109 3.62 -22.35 -13.30
CA ILE A 109 3.26 -22.12 -11.91
C ILE A 109 2.73 -23.42 -11.30
N ASN A 110 3.30 -23.82 -10.17
CA ASN A 110 2.76 -24.88 -9.33
C ASN A 110 1.65 -24.31 -8.43
N PHE A 111 0.40 -24.62 -8.77
CA PHE A 111 -0.76 -24.18 -8.01
C PHE A 111 -0.86 -24.77 -6.60
N GLU A 112 -0.25 -25.93 -6.33
CA GLU A 112 -0.17 -26.47 -4.98
C GLU A 112 0.75 -25.61 -4.11
N SER A 113 1.89 -25.18 -4.66
CA SER A 113 2.80 -24.24 -4.00
C SER A 113 2.10 -22.90 -3.71
N VAL A 114 1.36 -22.36 -4.68
CA VAL A 114 0.54 -21.14 -4.48
C VAL A 114 -0.45 -21.33 -3.32
N GLY A 115 -1.17 -22.44 -3.31
CA GLY A 115 -2.13 -22.76 -2.25
C GLY A 115 -1.48 -22.90 -0.87
N ALA A 116 -0.29 -23.52 -0.79
CA ALA A 116 0.47 -23.67 0.44
C ALA A 116 0.91 -22.29 0.99
N ILE A 117 1.43 -21.42 0.13
CA ILE A 117 1.85 -20.05 0.49
C ILE A 117 0.68 -19.24 1.04
N ILE A 118 -0.48 -19.28 0.37
CA ILE A 118 -1.67 -18.56 0.82
C ILE A 118 -2.15 -19.09 2.18
N LYS A 119 -2.17 -20.41 2.38
CA LYS A 119 -2.55 -21.03 3.65
C LYS A 119 -1.61 -20.61 4.78
N GLU A 120 -0.32 -20.64 4.52
CA GLU A 120 0.69 -20.25 5.51
C GLU A 120 0.57 -18.77 5.88
N TYR A 121 0.44 -17.89 4.88
CA TYR A 121 0.22 -16.46 5.12
C TYR A 121 -1.04 -16.20 5.95
N ASN A 122 -2.16 -16.84 5.59
CA ASN A 122 -3.41 -16.67 6.33
C ASN A 122 -3.30 -17.17 7.78
N ARG A 123 -2.59 -18.28 8.00
CA ARG A 123 -2.36 -18.85 9.34
C ARG A 123 -1.48 -17.94 10.20
N SER A 124 -0.37 -17.46 9.64
CA SER A 124 0.69 -16.79 10.41
C SER A 124 0.51 -15.28 10.51
N VAL A 125 -0.10 -14.64 9.50
CA VAL A 125 -0.29 -13.19 9.43
C VAL A 125 -1.73 -12.79 9.71
N CYS A 126 -2.71 -13.48 9.12
CA CYS A 126 -4.10 -13.05 9.14
C CYS A 126 -4.87 -13.44 10.42
N LEU A 127 -4.23 -14.09 11.39
CA LEU A 127 -4.86 -14.47 12.64
C LEU A 127 -5.41 -13.23 13.39
N GLY A 128 -6.73 -13.19 13.56
CA GLY A 128 -7.45 -12.09 14.21
C GLY A 128 -7.79 -10.90 13.30
N CYS A 129 -7.36 -10.90 12.02
CA CYS A 129 -7.64 -9.79 11.10
C CYS A 129 -9.13 -9.61 10.79
N TRP A 130 -9.94 -10.64 10.98
CA TRP A 130 -11.41 -10.57 10.87
C TRP A 130 -12.05 -9.58 11.86
N ARG A 131 -11.41 -9.28 12.99
CA ARG A 131 -11.84 -8.24 13.96
C ARG A 131 -11.20 -6.87 13.69
N CYS A 132 -10.32 -6.76 12.70
CA CYS A 132 -9.56 -5.53 12.50
C CYS A 132 -10.44 -4.47 11.81
N PRO A 133 -10.60 -3.26 12.40
CA PRO A 133 -11.41 -2.20 11.82
C PRO A 133 -10.82 -1.63 10.53
N ALA A 134 -9.52 -1.83 10.31
CA ALA A 134 -8.80 -1.37 9.13
C ALA A 134 -8.51 -2.50 8.12
N SER A 135 -9.07 -3.71 8.29
CA SER A 135 -8.77 -4.86 7.42
C SER A 135 -8.97 -4.55 5.94
N LYS A 136 -10.00 -3.79 5.60
CA LYS A 136 -10.31 -3.43 4.21
C LYS A 136 -9.46 -2.27 3.65
N LEU A 137 -8.63 -1.65 4.48
CA LEU A 137 -7.64 -0.63 4.11
C LEU A 137 -6.21 -1.11 4.34
N CYS A 138 -6.05 -2.35 4.82
CA CYS A 138 -4.76 -2.92 5.15
C CYS A 138 -3.95 -3.09 3.86
N ASN A 139 -2.78 -2.48 3.80
CA ASN A 139 -1.86 -2.54 2.66
C ASN A 139 -0.68 -3.49 2.90
N ASN A 140 -0.75 -4.34 3.94
CA ASN A 140 0.26 -5.38 4.13
C ASN A 140 0.28 -6.33 2.95
N CYS A 141 1.48 -6.64 2.48
CA CYS A 141 1.74 -7.61 1.42
C CYS A 141 2.71 -8.68 1.91
N PHE A 142 2.93 -9.71 1.09
CA PHE A 142 3.91 -10.76 1.37
C PHE A 142 5.28 -10.18 1.75
N ALA A 143 5.79 -9.20 0.99
CA ALA A 143 7.13 -8.64 1.22
C ALA A 143 7.35 -8.06 2.62
N LEU A 144 6.33 -7.45 3.22
CA LEU A 144 6.42 -6.91 4.59
C LEU A 144 6.33 -7.99 5.67
N CYS A 145 5.66 -9.09 5.37
CA CYS A 145 5.39 -10.16 6.34
C CYS A 145 6.38 -11.32 6.22
N ASN A 146 7.25 -11.29 5.22
CA ASN A 146 8.13 -12.37 4.85
C ASN A 146 9.36 -12.42 5.75
N THR A 147 9.71 -13.63 6.17
CA THR A 147 10.89 -13.94 6.99
C THR A 147 11.69 -15.05 6.31
N ASP A 148 12.87 -15.37 6.84
CA ASP A 148 13.65 -16.49 6.32
C ASP A 148 12.92 -17.82 6.54
N ASP A 149 12.15 -17.94 7.62
CA ASP A 149 11.38 -19.14 7.98
C ASP A 149 9.90 -19.12 7.56
N GLY A 150 9.49 -18.23 6.64
CA GLY A 150 8.10 -18.14 6.15
C GLY A 150 7.45 -16.78 6.37
N PHE A 151 6.35 -16.71 7.12
CA PHE A 151 5.62 -15.46 7.36
C PHE A 151 5.43 -15.14 8.84
N ALA A 152 5.55 -13.87 9.19
CA ALA A 152 5.21 -13.33 10.49
C ALA A 152 4.52 -11.97 10.35
N LYS A 153 3.80 -11.55 11.39
CA LYS A 153 3.24 -10.19 11.41
C LYS A 153 4.39 -9.17 11.38
N PRO A 154 4.32 -8.15 10.50
CA PRO A 154 5.33 -7.11 10.41
C PRO A 154 5.42 -6.32 11.72
N LYS A 155 6.63 -5.83 12.01
CA LYS A 155 6.95 -4.94 13.13
C LYS A 155 7.30 -3.54 12.59
N GLY A 156 7.37 -2.54 13.48
CA GLY A 156 7.74 -1.17 13.09
C GLY A 156 6.72 -0.51 12.16
N GLU A 157 7.18 0.06 11.06
CA GLU A 157 6.33 0.82 10.13
C GLU A 157 5.25 -0.03 9.45
N GLY A 158 5.49 -1.32 9.25
CA GLY A 158 4.50 -2.26 8.71
C GLY A 158 3.51 -2.80 9.76
N SER A 159 3.67 -2.44 11.04
CA SER A 159 2.89 -3.05 12.12
C SER A 159 1.39 -2.78 11.99
N CYS A 160 0.59 -3.65 12.59
CA CYS A 160 -0.87 -3.52 12.57
C CYS A 160 -1.34 -2.19 13.20
N ASP A 161 -0.67 -1.69 14.23
CA ASP A 161 -1.03 -0.44 14.90
C ASP A 161 -0.67 0.78 14.07
N THR A 162 0.48 0.73 13.39
CA THR A 162 0.88 1.74 12.43
C THR A 162 -0.13 1.84 11.28
N ILE A 163 -0.52 0.69 10.70
CA ILE A 163 -1.52 0.65 9.61
C ILE A 163 -2.88 1.19 10.07
N ARG A 164 -3.33 0.85 11.28
CA ARG A 164 -4.58 1.41 11.84
C ARG A 164 -4.49 2.92 12.00
N THR A 165 -3.35 3.42 12.44
CA THR A 165 -3.10 4.86 12.61
C THR A 165 -3.12 5.57 11.26
N TYR A 166 -2.41 5.07 10.26
CA TYR A 166 -2.42 5.63 8.90
C TYR A 166 -3.80 5.54 8.25
N SER A 167 -4.50 4.42 8.40
CA SER A 167 -5.86 4.26 7.88
C SER A 167 -6.81 5.29 8.49
N ARG A 168 -6.73 5.50 9.81
CA ARG A 168 -7.53 6.51 10.51
C ARG A 168 -7.20 7.92 10.02
N GLN A 169 -5.92 8.25 9.88
CA GLN A 169 -5.50 9.57 9.43
C GLN A 169 -5.92 9.83 7.97
N ALA A 170 -5.75 8.85 7.08
CA ALA A 170 -6.17 8.95 5.69
C ALA A 170 -7.69 9.16 5.58
N LEU A 171 -8.48 8.39 6.34
CA LEU A 171 -9.94 8.58 6.41
C LEU A 171 -10.28 9.97 6.94
N ARG A 172 -9.67 10.40 8.06
CA ARG A 172 -9.91 11.72 8.64
C ARG A 172 -9.67 12.82 7.61
N VAL A 173 -8.49 12.85 6.99
CA VAL A 173 -8.13 13.92 6.04
C VAL A 173 -9.02 13.88 4.81
N ALA A 174 -9.18 12.69 4.19
CA ALA A 174 -9.99 12.56 2.99
C ALA A 174 -11.44 13.01 3.22
N TYR A 175 -12.07 12.56 4.31
CA TYR A 175 -13.46 12.90 4.59
C TYR A 175 -13.62 14.35 5.08
N SER A 176 -12.67 14.93 5.82
CA SER A 176 -12.71 16.36 6.15
C SER A 176 -12.64 17.27 4.92
N ILE A 177 -11.96 16.82 3.85
CA ILE A 177 -11.97 17.52 2.57
C ILE A 177 -13.33 17.34 1.88
N LEU A 178 -13.79 16.09 1.76
CA LEU A 178 -15.06 15.75 1.07
C LEU A 178 -16.32 16.32 1.71
N GLU A 179 -16.31 16.55 3.02
CA GLU A 179 -17.40 17.20 3.74
C GLU A 179 -17.57 18.67 3.34
N LYS A 180 -16.49 19.32 2.89
CA LYS A 180 -16.49 20.72 2.45
C LYS A 180 -16.59 20.84 0.93
N GLU A 181 -15.86 20.00 0.21
CA GLU A 181 -15.82 19.95 -1.24
C GLU A 181 -16.03 18.50 -1.73
N PRO A 182 -17.29 18.11 -2.00
CA PRO A 182 -17.63 16.74 -2.40
C PRO A 182 -16.90 16.23 -3.64
N ASN A 183 -16.51 17.15 -4.55
CA ASN A 183 -15.89 16.82 -5.83
C ASN A 183 -14.36 16.96 -5.79
N ALA A 184 -13.76 17.19 -4.62
CA ALA A 184 -12.32 17.44 -4.44
C ALA A 184 -11.38 16.38 -5.02
N PHE A 185 -11.87 15.18 -5.34
CA PHE A 185 -11.09 14.05 -5.84
C PHE A 185 -11.65 13.44 -7.14
N GLU A 186 -12.47 14.17 -7.90
CA GLU A 186 -12.96 13.70 -9.21
C GLU A 186 -11.81 13.56 -10.23
N ASP A 187 -10.82 14.45 -10.13
CA ASP A 187 -9.64 14.50 -10.99
C ASP A 187 -8.64 13.36 -10.70
N ILE A 188 -8.78 12.62 -9.60
CA ILE A 188 -7.93 11.46 -9.27
C ILE A 188 -8.01 10.34 -10.32
N SER A 189 -8.94 10.44 -11.28
CA SER A 189 -9.07 9.59 -12.47
C SER A 189 -7.80 9.46 -13.33
N TYR A 190 -6.77 10.30 -13.13
CA TYR A 190 -5.45 10.11 -13.74
C TYR A 190 -4.82 8.73 -13.47
N PHE A 191 -5.22 8.03 -12.39
CA PHE A 191 -4.69 6.70 -12.06
C PHE A 191 -5.42 5.53 -12.74
N ASN A 192 -6.51 5.76 -13.48
CA ASN A 192 -7.14 4.70 -14.28
C ASN A 192 -8.01 5.24 -15.43
N PRO A 193 -7.47 5.34 -16.67
CA PRO A 193 -8.25 5.71 -17.86
C PRO A 193 -9.42 4.75 -18.14
N GLU A 194 -9.32 3.48 -17.72
CA GLU A 194 -10.34 2.47 -17.95
C GLU A 194 -11.59 2.67 -17.07
N LEU A 195 -11.52 3.49 -16.01
CA LEU A 195 -12.69 3.84 -15.21
C LEU A 195 -13.63 4.83 -15.92
N ARG A 196 -13.23 5.46 -17.03
CA ARG A 196 -14.16 6.18 -17.92
C ARG A 196 -15.04 5.25 -18.76
N LEU A 197 -14.68 3.97 -18.87
CA LEU A 197 -15.42 2.97 -19.67
C LEU A 197 -16.62 2.36 -18.92
N LEU A 198 -16.79 2.68 -17.63
CA LEU A 198 -17.94 2.24 -16.83
C LEU A 198 -19.06 3.29 -16.74
N GLU A 199 -18.90 4.43 -17.42
CA GLU A 199 -19.95 5.44 -17.61
C GLU A 199 -20.68 5.29 -18.97
N GLY A 200 -20.49 4.14 -19.63
CA GLY A 200 -21.19 3.75 -20.86
C GLY A 200 -22.27 2.71 -20.62
#